data_AF-A0A923UBP2-F1
#
_entry.id   AF-A0A923UBP2-F1
#
_cell.length_a   1.000
_cell.length_b   1.000
_cell.length_c   1.000
_cell.angle_alpha   90.00
_cell.angle_beta   90.00
_cell.angle_gamma   90.00
#
_symmetry.space_group_name_H-M   'P 1'
#
loop_
_entity.id
_entity.type
_entity.pdbx_description
1 polymer ?
#
loop_
_entity_poly.entity_id
_entity_poly.type
_entity_poly.pdbx_seq_one_letter_code
_entity_poly.pdbx_strand_id
1 'polypeptide(L)'
;QPLSAAGLADGNFELRVYCFASATNVGSTAKASSPYFSLTLNQSGANWSAPVPVIPTTTSLTASASGTSVTLSATVKKQSDSTVATAAAGTVSFFEGATQIGTTQTVAAGVASVTTVVANGGHSYTAAFTPSNTIYSASTSATASVSVGALVAPGDTAAVPVGVTFNIAAATNGGVLQLTSHDSIVALGTATVSGTTFNASGTLNAVVDDSRQAGSPDWNLTGVMADFTAPAVGTAPARTLSAKYLGWTPAVAAGSVGSAGAVVLPAPGSVAGLKTSSQLSYGSTSAADPQVTTTTVSALLQLKAPKNTAAGSYAGVLTLTLI
;
A
#
# COMPACT_ATOMS: atom_id res chain seq x y z
N GLN A 1 14.15 55.83 18.37
CA GLN A 1 13.06 55.73 19.35
C GLN A 1 12.85 54.25 19.61
N PRO A 2 13.01 53.74 20.84
CA PRO A 2 12.57 52.37 21.13
C PRO A 2 11.07 52.31 20.82
N LEU A 3 10.63 51.28 20.12
CA LEU A 3 9.19 51.02 19.94
C LEU A 3 8.60 50.80 21.33
N SER A 4 7.94 51.81 21.91
CA SER A 4 7.27 51.62 23.19
C SER A 4 6.02 50.78 22.96
N ALA A 5 5.98 49.56 23.49
CA ALA A 5 4.80 48.69 23.43
C ALA A 5 3.63 49.17 24.32
N ALA A 6 3.78 50.32 24.98
CA ALA A 6 2.77 50.86 25.89
C ALA A 6 1.49 51.23 25.12
N GLY A 7 0.39 50.52 25.41
CA GLY A 7 -0.95 50.80 24.90
C GLY A 7 -1.37 50.02 23.66
N LEU A 8 -0.55 49.10 23.15
CA LEU A 8 -0.93 48.20 22.05
C LEU A 8 -1.65 46.95 22.59
N ALA A 9 -2.80 46.61 21.99
CA ALA A 9 -3.53 45.39 22.27
C ALA A 9 -2.86 44.16 21.63
N ASP A 10 -3.13 42.98 22.17
CA ASP A 10 -2.70 41.70 21.57
C ASP A 10 -3.23 41.56 20.15
N GLY A 11 -2.38 41.06 19.24
CA GLY A 11 -2.76 40.85 17.84
C GLY A 11 -1.60 40.86 16.84
N ASN A 12 -1.97 40.79 15.56
CA ASN A 12 -1.03 40.82 14.44
C ASN A 12 -0.69 42.28 14.08
N PHE A 13 0.60 42.55 13.93
CA PHE A 13 1.15 43.83 13.52
C PHE A 13 2.01 43.66 12.27
N GLU A 14 2.14 44.74 11.51
CA GLU A 14 3.09 44.84 10.41
C GLU A 14 4.15 45.89 10.78
N LEU A 15 5.40 45.45 10.98
CA LEU A 15 6.53 46.36 11.10
C LEU A 15 6.96 46.76 9.70
N ARG A 16 6.72 48.03 9.34
CA ARG A 16 7.23 48.62 8.11
C ARG A 16 8.45 49.45 8.40
N VAL A 17 9.54 49.15 7.72
CA VAL A 17 10.76 49.95 7.81
C VAL A 17 11.03 50.57 6.45
N TYR A 18 11.13 51.88 6.51
CA TYR A 18 11.34 52.72 5.37
C TYR A 18 12.80 53.20 5.38
N CYS A 19 13.54 52.84 4.34
CA CYS A 19 14.90 53.32 4.14
C CYS A 19 14.85 54.60 3.31
N PHE A 20 15.38 55.71 3.86
CA PHE A 20 15.48 56.98 3.14
C PHE A 20 16.94 57.39 3.00
N ALA A 21 17.31 57.90 1.82
CA ALA A 21 18.65 58.40 1.55
C ALA A 21 18.94 59.79 2.15
N SER A 22 17.94 60.47 2.73
CA SER A 22 18.09 61.80 3.32
C SER A 22 17.35 61.93 4.65
N ALA A 23 18.05 62.45 5.66
CA ALA A 23 17.53 62.70 7.01
C ALA A 23 16.48 63.82 7.06
N THR A 24 16.33 64.62 6.01
CA THR A 24 15.34 65.71 5.95
C THR A 24 13.95 65.25 5.47
N ASN A 25 13.83 64.05 4.88
CA ASN A 25 12.57 63.49 4.37
C ASN A 25 11.91 62.49 5.34
N VAL A 26 12.08 62.70 6.65
CA VAL A 26 11.57 61.77 7.68
C VAL A 26 10.11 62.00 8.07
N GLY A 27 9.48 63.11 7.68
CA GLY A 27 8.09 63.44 8.03
C GLY A 27 7.25 63.84 6.82
N SER A 28 6.39 62.95 6.33
CA SER A 28 5.14 63.22 5.58
C SER A 28 4.66 61.98 4.81
N THR A 29 3.48 62.11 4.19
CA THR A 29 2.78 61.21 3.25
C THR A 29 3.66 60.45 2.24
N ALA A 30 4.88 60.91 1.96
CA ALA A 30 5.89 60.18 1.18
C ALA A 30 6.24 58.80 1.77
N LYS A 31 6.08 58.57 3.08
CA LYS A 31 6.24 57.23 3.69
C LYS A 31 5.25 56.23 3.11
N ALA A 32 3.99 56.60 2.94
CA ALA A 32 2.95 55.67 2.51
C ALA A 32 3.18 55.10 1.10
N SER A 33 3.93 55.81 0.26
CA SER A 33 4.25 55.44 -1.12
C SER A 33 5.70 55.01 -1.37
N SER A 34 6.56 55.04 -0.35
CA SER A 34 7.97 54.62 -0.48
C SER A 34 8.11 53.09 -0.42
N PRO A 35 9.09 52.49 -1.12
CA PRO A 35 9.41 51.07 -0.92
C PRO A 35 9.84 50.84 0.54
N TYR A 36 9.28 49.80 1.14
CA TYR A 36 9.59 49.39 2.51
C TYR A 36 9.85 47.88 2.54
N PHE A 37 10.59 47.46 3.55
CA PHE A 37 10.50 46.08 3.98
C PHE A 37 9.40 45.97 5.03
N SER A 38 8.54 44.97 4.90
CA SER A 38 7.59 44.61 5.94
C SER A 38 7.91 43.28 6.57
N LEU A 39 7.64 43.20 7.87
CA LEU A 39 7.66 41.99 8.65
C LEU A 39 6.37 41.90 9.45
N THR A 40 5.67 40.78 9.34
CA THR A 40 4.54 40.50 10.23
C THR A 40 5.06 40.12 11.61
N LEU A 41 4.42 40.62 12.66
CA LEU A 41 4.72 40.34 14.06
C LEU A 41 3.44 39.99 14.81
N ASN A 42 3.53 39.20 15.86
CA ASN A 42 2.46 38.96 16.82
C ASN A 42 2.88 39.49 18.19
N GLN A 43 1.98 40.27 18.80
CA GLN A 43 2.10 40.72 20.19
C GLN A 43 1.17 39.90 21.10
N SER A 44 1.72 39.41 22.21
CA SER A 44 0.92 38.87 23.33
C SER A 44 1.49 39.39 24.66
N GLY A 45 0.73 40.26 25.33
CA GLY A 45 1.19 41.04 26.47
C GLY A 45 2.38 41.92 26.09
N ALA A 46 3.50 41.76 26.80
CA ALA A 46 4.76 42.46 26.52
C ALA A 46 5.67 41.73 25.50
N ASN A 47 5.29 40.54 25.04
CA ASN A 47 6.11 39.70 24.18
C ASN A 47 5.80 39.96 22.71
N TRP A 48 6.85 40.02 21.89
CA TRP A 48 6.79 40.15 20.45
C TRP A 48 7.41 38.92 19.77
N SER A 49 6.77 38.44 18.72
CA SER A 49 7.28 37.30 17.93
C SER A 49 7.04 37.55 16.44
N ALA A 50 7.88 36.99 15.57
CA ALA A 50 7.57 36.88 14.15
C ALA A 50 6.87 35.54 13.90
N PRO A 51 5.74 35.49 13.17
CA PRO A 51 5.14 34.22 12.78
C PRO A 51 6.12 33.49 11.85
N VAL A 52 6.50 32.27 12.24
CA VAL A 52 7.32 31.40 11.39
C VAL A 52 6.40 30.82 10.31
N PRO A 53 6.71 30.99 9.01
CA PRO A 53 5.93 30.37 7.94
C PRO A 53 5.89 28.85 8.15
N VAL A 54 4.69 28.30 8.28
CA VAL A 54 4.51 26.86 8.43
C VAL A 54 4.71 26.19 7.07
N ILE A 55 5.54 25.16 7.01
CA ILE A 55 5.76 24.31 5.85
C ILE A 55 4.71 23.18 5.91
N PRO A 56 3.70 23.18 5.02
CA PRO A 56 2.68 22.14 5.03
C PRO A 56 3.29 20.79 4.63
N THR A 57 2.85 19.72 5.29
CA THR A 57 3.31 18.35 4.99
C THR A 57 2.18 17.49 4.46
N THR A 58 2.53 16.44 3.72
CA THR A 58 1.65 15.32 3.39
C THR A 58 2.29 14.03 3.88
N THR A 59 1.48 13.04 4.24
CA THR A 59 1.95 11.72 4.65
C THR A 59 1.45 10.68 3.66
N SER A 60 2.36 9.89 3.08
CA SER A 60 1.99 8.70 2.30
C SER A 60 2.23 7.44 3.12
N LEU A 61 1.31 6.48 3.06
CA LEU A 61 1.40 5.22 3.78
C LEU A 61 1.41 4.04 2.80
N THR A 62 2.32 3.09 3.03
CA THR A 62 2.28 1.77 2.42
C THR A 62 2.07 0.70 3.49
N ALA A 63 1.27 -0.32 3.16
CA ALA A 63 1.03 -1.48 4.01
C ALA A 63 1.35 -2.74 3.21
N SER A 64 2.23 -3.59 3.72
CA SER A 64 2.60 -4.87 3.11
C SER A 64 2.43 -6.01 4.11
N ALA A 65 2.04 -7.19 3.64
CA ALA A 65 1.87 -8.37 4.49
C ALA A 65 2.75 -9.52 4.01
N SER A 66 3.27 -10.28 4.98
CA SER A 66 3.94 -11.56 4.79
C SER A 66 3.45 -12.52 5.87
N GLY A 67 2.71 -13.55 5.46
CA GLY A 67 2.02 -14.44 6.41
C GLY A 67 0.99 -13.68 7.27
N THR A 68 1.18 -13.71 8.59
CA THR A 68 0.39 -12.93 9.57
C THR A 68 1.00 -11.57 9.95
N SER A 69 2.20 -11.28 9.44
CA SER A 69 2.95 -10.07 9.75
C SER A 69 2.63 -8.97 8.75
N VAL A 70 2.30 -7.78 9.24
CA VAL A 70 2.07 -6.56 8.45
C VAL A 70 3.16 -5.55 8.76
N THR A 71 3.79 -5.00 7.72
CA THR A 71 4.70 -3.86 7.83
C THR A 71 4.01 -2.62 7.27
N LEU A 72 3.96 -1.56 8.08
CA LEU A 72 3.45 -0.25 7.72
C LEU A 72 4.63 0.70 7.60
N SER A 73 4.70 1.46 6.51
CA SER A 73 5.74 2.46 6.28
C SER A 73 5.12 3.78 5.84
N ALA A 74 5.31 4.81 6.66
CA ALA A 74 4.87 6.16 6.39
C ALA A 74 6.04 7.03 5.92
N THR A 75 5.83 7.84 4.89
CA THR A 75 6.80 8.83 4.39
C THR A 75 6.18 10.21 4.45
N VAL A 76 6.86 11.15 5.10
CA VAL A 76 6.46 12.56 5.24
C VAL A 76 7.11 13.36 4.12
N LYS A 77 6.30 14.11 3.38
CA LYS A 77 6.72 14.93 2.24
C LYS A 77 6.33 16.39 2.45
N LYS A 78 7.09 17.31 1.87
CA LYS A 78 6.68 18.72 1.78
C LYS A 78 5.54 18.83 0.76
N GLN A 79 4.46 19.50 1.11
CA GLN A 79 3.32 19.64 0.21
C GLN A 79 3.66 20.47 -1.04
N SER A 80 4.59 21.41 -0.95
CA SER A 80 4.96 22.33 -2.03
C SER A 80 5.61 21.64 -3.23
N ASP A 81 6.42 20.60 -2.99
CA ASP A 81 7.25 19.97 -4.01
C ASP A 81 7.24 18.44 -3.96
N SER A 82 6.48 17.83 -3.04
CA SER A 82 6.38 16.39 -2.82
C SER A 82 7.71 15.68 -2.51
N THR A 83 8.77 16.43 -2.20
CA THR A 83 10.05 15.86 -1.78
C THR A 83 9.98 15.41 -0.32
N VAL A 84 10.78 14.39 0.04
CA VAL A 84 10.82 13.86 1.41
C VAL A 84 11.28 14.96 2.37
N ALA A 85 10.49 15.18 3.42
CA ALA A 85 10.76 16.21 4.42
C ALA A 85 11.75 15.68 5.47
N THR A 86 13.00 15.45 5.09
CA THR A 86 14.03 14.85 5.96
C THR A 86 14.33 15.65 7.24
N ALA A 87 14.08 16.96 7.23
CA ALA A 87 14.22 17.85 8.38
C ALA A 87 12.95 17.98 9.24
N ALA A 88 11.84 17.37 8.83
CA ALA A 88 10.59 17.37 9.61
C ALA A 88 10.69 16.38 10.78
N ALA A 89 11.25 16.83 11.90
CA ALA A 89 11.24 16.09 13.15
C ALA A 89 9.82 15.95 13.70
N GLY A 90 9.52 14.78 14.25
CA GLY A 90 8.20 14.47 14.79
C GLY A 90 7.99 12.96 14.95
N THR A 91 6.72 12.58 15.04
CA THR A 91 6.31 11.19 15.20
C THR A 91 5.20 10.81 14.23
N VAL A 92 5.10 9.52 13.92
CA VAL A 92 3.96 8.94 13.21
C VAL A 92 3.27 7.92 14.10
N SER A 93 1.96 8.05 14.22
CA SER A 93 1.08 7.02 14.80
C SER A 93 0.31 6.33 13.68
N PHE A 94 0.29 4.99 13.71
CA PHE A 94 -0.45 4.16 12.76
C PHE A 94 -1.77 3.71 13.40
N PHE A 95 -2.85 3.66 12.61
CA PHE A 95 -4.18 3.32 13.11
C PHE A 95 -4.87 2.32 12.20
N GLU A 96 -5.68 1.45 12.79
CA GLU A 96 -6.73 0.70 12.13
C GLU A 96 -8.08 1.22 12.66
N GLY A 97 -8.79 1.99 11.84
CA GLY A 97 -9.92 2.77 12.33
C GLY A 97 -9.49 3.78 13.39
N ALA A 98 -10.01 3.63 14.62
CA ALA A 98 -9.64 4.48 15.77
C ALA A 98 -8.56 3.84 16.69
N THR A 99 -8.20 2.59 16.45
CA THR A 99 -7.27 1.84 17.30
C THR A 99 -5.84 2.07 16.82
N GLN A 100 -4.96 2.53 17.70
CA GLN A 100 -3.54 2.67 17.37
C GLN A 100 -2.87 1.29 17.25
N ILE A 101 -2.05 1.14 16.21
CA ILE A 101 -1.29 -0.07 15.92
C ILE A 101 0.16 0.13 16.35
N GLY A 102 0.63 -0.74 17.24
CA GLY A 102 1.96 -0.63 17.83
C GLY A 102 2.15 0.66 18.63
N THR A 103 3.41 1.04 18.81
CA THR A 103 3.80 2.30 19.47
C THR A 103 3.89 3.44 18.48
N THR A 104 3.79 4.68 18.98
CA THR A 104 4.11 5.87 18.20
C THR A 104 5.59 5.85 17.78
N GLN A 105 5.85 5.98 16.48
CA GLN A 105 7.19 5.85 15.91
C GLN A 105 7.81 7.22 15.66
N THR A 106 9.08 7.41 16.02
CA THR A 106 9.83 8.63 15.67
C THR A 106 10.12 8.67 14.17
N VAL A 107 9.99 9.84 13.55
CA VAL A 107 10.38 10.05 12.16
C VAL A 107 11.90 10.15 12.04
N ALA A 108 12.50 9.26 11.25
CA ALA A 108 13.92 9.28 10.92
C ALA A 108 14.07 9.48 9.40
N ALA A 109 14.80 10.50 8.98
CA ALA A 109 14.98 10.85 7.56
C ALA A 109 13.66 10.95 6.76
N GLY A 110 12.59 11.44 7.40
CA GLY A 110 11.27 11.59 6.77
C GLY A 110 10.45 10.29 6.68
N VAL A 111 10.91 9.19 7.29
CA VAL A 111 10.22 7.89 7.29
C VAL A 111 9.98 7.39 8.71
N ALA A 112 8.85 6.72 8.92
CA ALA A 112 8.55 5.97 10.13
C ALA A 112 7.94 4.62 9.74
N SER A 113 8.27 3.55 10.45
CA SER A 113 7.75 2.21 10.15
C SER A 113 7.46 1.42 11.41
N VAL A 114 6.43 0.58 11.35
CA VAL A 114 6.07 -0.39 12.39
C VAL A 114 5.72 -1.72 11.74
N THR A 115 6.09 -2.82 12.40
CA THR A 115 5.66 -4.17 12.03
C THR A 115 4.80 -4.72 13.15
N THR A 116 3.65 -5.30 12.80
CA THR A 116 2.71 -5.91 13.74
C THR A 116 2.23 -7.25 13.22
N VAL A 117 1.79 -8.11 14.12
CA VAL A 117 1.05 -9.33 13.76
C VAL A 117 -0.43 -9.04 13.92
N VAL A 118 -1.24 -9.45 12.95
CA VAL A 118 -2.70 -9.30 13.01
C VAL A 118 -3.40 -10.61 12.71
N ALA A 119 -4.67 -10.70 13.09
CA ALA A 119 -5.50 -11.84 12.77
C ALA A 119 -5.71 -11.97 11.26
N ASN A 120 -6.14 -13.14 10.80
CA ASN A 120 -6.46 -13.31 9.39
C ASN A 120 -7.68 -12.45 9.03
N GLY A 121 -7.61 -11.74 7.91
CA GLY A 121 -8.67 -10.82 7.49
C GLY A 121 -8.19 -9.67 6.62
N GLY A 122 -9.12 -8.84 6.19
CA GLY A 122 -8.83 -7.57 5.54
C GLY A 122 -8.61 -6.48 6.57
N HIS A 123 -7.55 -5.70 6.39
CA HIS A 123 -7.15 -4.60 7.26
C HIS A 123 -7.01 -3.31 6.48
N SER A 124 -7.29 -2.19 7.14
CA SER A 124 -7.29 -0.86 6.55
C SER A 124 -6.63 0.13 7.50
N TYR A 125 -5.50 0.68 7.08
CA TYR A 125 -4.64 1.49 7.94
C TYR A 125 -4.55 2.95 7.51
N THR A 126 -4.35 3.83 8.48
CA THR A 126 -3.98 5.23 8.27
C THR A 126 -2.76 5.58 9.12
N ALA A 127 -2.04 6.63 8.73
CA ALA A 127 -0.89 7.14 9.47
C ALA A 127 -1.09 8.64 9.73
N ALA A 128 -0.83 9.09 10.95
CA ALA A 128 -0.89 10.49 11.35
C ALA A 128 0.49 10.98 11.77
N PHE A 129 1.04 11.93 11.03
CA PHE A 129 2.27 12.63 11.36
C PHE A 129 1.98 13.81 12.30
N THR A 130 2.67 13.85 13.43
CA THR A 130 2.67 14.95 14.40
C THR A 130 4.07 15.56 14.47
N PRO A 131 4.27 16.80 14.02
CA PRO A 131 5.57 17.46 14.06
C PRO A 131 5.94 17.83 15.49
N SER A 132 7.23 17.79 15.83
CA SER A 132 7.72 18.15 17.17
C SER A 132 7.89 19.67 17.36
N ASN A 133 7.69 20.45 16.30
CA ASN A 133 7.78 21.90 16.30
C ASN A 133 6.70 22.51 15.39
N THR A 134 6.52 23.82 15.47
CA THR A 134 5.50 24.56 14.71
C THR A 134 5.95 24.95 13.29
N ILE A 135 7.16 24.56 12.86
CA ILE A 135 7.68 24.87 11.52
C ILE A 135 6.99 24.00 10.46
N TYR A 136 6.52 22.80 10.84
CA TYR A 136 5.80 21.89 9.96
C TYR A 136 4.34 21.74 10.41
N SER A 137 3.42 21.55 9.47
CA SER A 137 2.04 21.16 9.79
C SER A 137 1.93 19.65 10.00
N ALA A 138 1.03 19.22 10.89
CA ALA A 138 0.59 17.84 10.98
C ALA A 138 -0.13 17.39 9.70
N SER A 139 -0.10 16.09 9.41
CA SER A 139 -0.80 15.52 8.26
C SER A 139 -1.23 14.08 8.48
N THR A 140 -2.26 13.65 7.76
CA THR A 140 -2.78 12.28 7.80
C THR A 140 -2.70 11.66 6.42
N SER A 141 -2.38 10.38 6.33
CA SER A 141 -2.34 9.65 5.07
C SER A 141 -3.75 9.32 4.55
N ALA A 142 -3.82 9.04 3.26
CA ALA A 142 -4.91 8.23 2.73
C ALA A 142 -4.87 6.80 3.32
N THR A 143 -5.97 6.08 3.19
CA THR A 143 -6.08 4.68 3.64
C THR A 143 -5.16 3.76 2.82
N ALA A 144 -4.40 2.91 3.51
CA ALA A 144 -3.65 1.80 2.92
C ALA A 144 -4.24 0.47 3.41
N SER A 145 -4.75 -0.35 2.48
CA SER A 145 -5.39 -1.63 2.80
C SER A 145 -4.44 -2.80 2.52
N VAL A 146 -4.49 -3.82 3.38
CA VAL A 146 -3.76 -5.08 3.21
C VAL A 146 -4.56 -6.22 3.82
N SER A 147 -4.45 -7.43 3.27
CA SER A 147 -5.08 -8.63 3.85
C SER A 147 -4.03 -9.60 4.35
N VAL A 148 -4.37 -10.31 5.41
CA VAL A 148 -3.45 -11.12 6.21
C VAL A 148 -4.01 -12.53 6.39
N GLY A 149 -3.14 -13.54 6.35
CA GLY A 149 -3.49 -14.91 6.68
C GLY A 149 -3.31 -15.94 5.56
N ALA A 150 -3.00 -17.17 5.98
CA ALA A 150 -3.23 -18.34 5.16
C ALA A 150 -4.74 -18.59 5.12
N LEU A 151 -5.26 -18.54 3.92
CA LEU A 151 -6.48 -19.20 3.52
C LEU A 151 -6.37 -20.70 4.00
N VAL A 152 -7.16 -21.15 4.99
CA VAL A 152 -7.11 -22.54 5.53
C VAL A 152 -7.87 -23.50 4.62
N ALA A 153 -7.21 -24.53 4.07
CA ALA A 153 -7.85 -25.54 3.23
C ALA A 153 -9.07 -26.14 3.97
N PRO A 154 -10.18 -26.47 3.28
CA PRO A 154 -11.36 -26.99 3.97
C PRO A 154 -11.02 -28.23 4.81
N GLY A 155 -11.49 -28.28 6.06
CA GLY A 155 -11.56 -29.53 6.81
C GLY A 155 -12.65 -30.43 6.22
N ASP A 156 -12.37 -31.72 6.07
CA ASP A 156 -13.29 -32.70 5.50
C ASP A 156 -14.57 -32.83 6.34
N THR A 157 -15.64 -32.15 5.92
CA THR A 157 -17.01 -32.50 6.28
C THR A 157 -17.88 -32.51 5.03
N ALA A 158 -18.33 -33.72 4.67
CA ALA A 158 -19.30 -34.06 3.61
C ALA A 158 -19.10 -33.32 2.28
N ALA A 159 -18.33 -33.94 1.37
CA ALA A 159 -18.15 -33.48 0.00
C ALA A 159 -19.48 -33.43 -0.77
N VAL A 160 -19.75 -32.31 -1.45
CA VAL A 160 -20.74 -32.21 -2.52
C VAL A 160 -19.91 -32.05 -3.81
N PRO A 161 -20.09 -32.88 -4.86
CA PRO A 161 -19.18 -32.87 -6.00
C PRO A 161 -19.30 -31.58 -6.84
N VAL A 162 -18.49 -30.57 -6.49
CA VAL A 162 -18.15 -29.43 -7.34
C VAL A 162 -16.65 -29.53 -7.63
N GLY A 163 -16.27 -30.11 -8.77
CA GLY A 163 -14.88 -30.19 -9.20
C GLY A 163 -14.44 -28.89 -9.84
N VAL A 164 -13.31 -28.31 -9.39
CA VAL A 164 -12.81 -27.07 -9.99
C VAL A 164 -11.37 -27.24 -10.46
N THR A 165 -11.14 -26.99 -11.74
CA THR A 165 -9.81 -27.04 -12.39
C THR A 165 -9.64 -25.81 -13.25
N PHE A 166 -8.45 -25.25 -13.36
CA PHE A 166 -8.23 -24.16 -14.31
C PHE A 166 -6.87 -24.27 -14.98
N ASN A 167 -6.80 -23.73 -16.19
CA ASN A 167 -5.57 -23.64 -16.95
C ASN A 167 -4.80 -22.38 -16.56
N ILE A 168 -3.48 -22.45 -16.60
CA ILE A 168 -2.63 -21.27 -16.49
C ILE A 168 -2.28 -20.80 -17.89
N ALA A 169 -2.63 -19.54 -18.21
CA ALA A 169 -2.16 -18.87 -19.42
C ALA A 169 -0.98 -17.97 -19.03
N ALA A 170 0.23 -18.47 -19.24
CA ALA A 170 1.45 -17.69 -19.10
C ALA A 170 2.36 -18.00 -20.28
N ALA A 171 3.07 -16.98 -20.77
CA ALA A 171 4.13 -17.18 -21.75
C ALA A 171 5.46 -17.27 -20.99
N THR A 172 6.21 -18.35 -21.19
CA THR A 172 7.63 -18.39 -20.85
C THR A 172 8.35 -17.44 -21.82
N ASN A 173 8.58 -16.20 -21.39
CA ASN A 173 9.30 -15.22 -22.20
C ASN A 173 10.78 -15.58 -22.22
N GLY A 174 11.34 -15.92 -23.39
CA GLY A 174 12.79 -16.08 -23.49
C GLY A 174 13.50 -14.74 -23.22
N GLY A 175 14.61 -14.74 -22.48
CA GLY A 175 15.38 -13.53 -22.20
C GLY A 175 16.06 -13.55 -20.83
N VAL A 176 16.51 -12.37 -20.38
CA VAL A 176 17.21 -12.16 -19.10
C VAL A 176 16.27 -11.98 -17.90
N LEU A 177 14.97 -11.80 -18.11
CA LEU A 177 13.93 -11.88 -17.09
C LEU A 177 12.87 -12.84 -17.61
N GLN A 178 12.68 -13.96 -16.91
CA GLN A 178 11.88 -15.05 -17.43
C GLN A 178 11.05 -15.72 -16.33
N LEU A 179 9.80 -16.01 -16.65
CA LEU A 179 9.01 -17.02 -15.95
C LEU A 179 9.45 -18.38 -16.50
N THR A 180 10.34 -19.09 -15.79
CA THR A 180 11.02 -20.29 -16.30
C THR A 180 10.22 -21.57 -16.07
N SER A 181 9.40 -21.61 -15.02
CA SER A 181 8.42 -22.69 -14.84
C SER A 181 7.16 -22.21 -14.15
N HIS A 182 6.05 -22.88 -14.42
CA HIS A 182 4.77 -22.70 -13.74
C HIS A 182 3.90 -23.94 -13.92
N ASP A 183 2.91 -24.13 -13.06
CA ASP A 183 1.90 -25.17 -13.26
C ASP A 183 1.12 -24.91 -14.56
N SER A 184 0.78 -25.96 -15.31
CA SER A 184 -0.06 -25.83 -16.52
C SER A 184 -1.56 -25.91 -16.21
N ILE A 185 -1.90 -26.69 -15.18
CA ILE A 185 -3.26 -26.88 -14.68
C ILE A 185 -3.17 -26.90 -13.16
N VAL A 186 -4.07 -26.17 -12.49
CA VAL A 186 -4.26 -26.29 -11.05
C VAL A 186 -5.65 -26.87 -10.78
N ALA A 187 -5.69 -27.98 -10.04
CA ALA A 187 -6.93 -28.55 -9.52
C ALA A 187 -7.15 -28.07 -8.08
N LEU A 188 -8.32 -27.49 -7.82
CA LEU A 188 -8.75 -27.15 -6.45
C LEU A 188 -9.46 -28.33 -5.76
N GLY A 189 -9.67 -29.42 -6.49
CA GLY A 189 -10.37 -30.60 -6.02
C GLY A 189 -11.89 -30.43 -5.98
N THR A 190 -12.53 -31.28 -5.18
CA THR A 190 -13.97 -31.22 -4.90
C THR A 190 -14.23 -30.25 -3.76
N ALA A 191 -15.15 -29.30 -3.96
CA ALA A 191 -15.52 -28.37 -2.91
C ALA A 191 -16.29 -29.07 -1.78
N THR A 192 -15.96 -28.73 -0.53
CA THR A 192 -16.69 -29.20 0.65
C THR A 192 -17.54 -28.07 1.24
N VAL A 193 -18.60 -28.41 1.97
CA VAL A 193 -19.47 -27.40 2.59
C VAL A 193 -18.80 -26.87 3.85
N SER A 194 -18.69 -25.54 3.96
CA SER A 194 -18.24 -24.86 5.17
C SER A 194 -19.18 -23.70 5.47
N GLY A 195 -20.15 -23.91 6.37
CA GLY A 195 -21.16 -22.90 6.70
C GLY A 195 -22.05 -22.55 5.51
N THR A 196 -21.94 -21.30 5.02
CA THR A 196 -22.71 -20.76 3.89
C THR A 196 -21.97 -20.80 2.55
N THR A 197 -20.78 -21.41 2.51
CA THR A 197 -19.97 -21.51 1.29
C THR A 197 -19.58 -22.96 0.97
N PHE A 198 -19.26 -23.18 -0.31
CA PHE A 198 -18.49 -24.32 -0.79
C PHE A 198 -17.03 -23.89 -0.90
N ASN A 199 -16.14 -24.64 -0.25
CA ASN A 199 -14.73 -24.30 -0.18
C ASN A 199 -13.90 -25.35 -0.93
N ALA A 200 -12.95 -24.91 -1.74
CA ALA A 200 -11.99 -25.77 -2.44
C ALA A 200 -10.61 -25.11 -2.41
N SER A 201 -9.54 -25.89 -2.51
CA SER A 201 -8.18 -25.35 -2.45
C SER A 201 -7.19 -26.14 -3.29
N GLY A 202 -6.20 -25.44 -3.82
CA GLY A 202 -5.10 -26.03 -4.59
C GLY A 202 -3.86 -25.17 -4.44
N THR A 203 -2.74 -25.64 -4.99
CA THR A 203 -1.47 -24.90 -4.94
C THR A 203 -1.08 -24.53 -6.36
N LEU A 204 -0.64 -23.28 -6.54
CA LEU A 204 0.05 -22.81 -7.73
C LEU A 204 1.54 -22.70 -7.42
N ASN A 205 2.39 -23.13 -8.33
CA ASN A 205 3.83 -22.94 -8.30
C ASN A 205 4.30 -22.20 -9.54
N ALA A 206 5.30 -21.33 -9.36
CA ALA A 206 6.00 -20.67 -10.45
C ALA A 206 7.46 -20.36 -10.05
N VAL A 207 8.31 -20.19 -11.06
CA VAL A 207 9.72 -19.81 -10.89
C VAL A 207 10.03 -18.66 -11.83
N VAL A 208 10.62 -17.60 -11.26
CA VAL A 208 11.14 -16.45 -12.00
C VAL A 208 12.66 -16.49 -11.92
N ASP A 209 13.33 -16.46 -13.06
CA ASP A 209 14.77 -16.25 -13.16
C ASP A 209 15.06 -14.86 -13.72
N ASP A 210 15.93 -14.12 -13.04
CA ASP A 210 16.37 -12.79 -13.42
C ASP A 210 17.90 -12.72 -13.46
N SER A 211 18.44 -12.45 -14.64
CA SER A 211 19.85 -12.25 -14.93
C SER A 211 20.12 -10.86 -15.52
N ARG A 212 19.19 -9.91 -15.35
CA ARG A 212 19.38 -8.51 -15.79
C ARG A 212 20.46 -7.82 -14.96
N GLN A 213 21.09 -6.81 -15.56
CA GLN A 213 22.17 -6.05 -14.92
C GLN A 213 21.66 -5.23 -13.72
N ALA A 214 22.57 -4.99 -12.77
CA ALA A 214 22.34 -4.10 -11.63
C ALA A 214 21.87 -2.72 -12.12
N GLY A 215 20.81 -2.19 -11.51
CA GLY A 215 20.19 -0.91 -11.91
C GLY A 215 19.02 -1.04 -12.90
N SER A 216 18.67 -2.25 -13.35
CA SER A 216 17.40 -2.47 -14.04
C SER A 216 16.20 -2.30 -13.08
N PRO A 217 15.01 -1.91 -13.58
CA PRO A 217 13.82 -1.78 -12.74
C PRO A 217 13.42 -3.10 -12.06
N ASP A 218 12.84 -2.97 -10.86
CA ASP A 218 12.22 -4.10 -10.15
C ASP A 218 11.20 -4.80 -11.04
N TRP A 219 11.17 -6.13 -10.96
CA TRP A 219 10.20 -6.94 -11.68
C TRP A 219 8.97 -7.23 -10.83
N ASN A 220 7.85 -7.50 -11.49
CA ASN A 220 6.59 -7.81 -10.86
C ASN A 220 5.87 -8.96 -11.58
N LEU A 221 5.61 -10.05 -10.87
CA LEU A 221 4.76 -11.15 -11.34
C LEU A 221 3.36 -10.97 -10.78
N THR A 222 2.39 -10.79 -11.66
CA THR A 222 0.98 -10.60 -11.32
C THR A 222 0.14 -11.73 -11.90
N GLY A 223 -1.10 -11.88 -11.42
CA GLY A 223 -2.08 -12.72 -12.10
C GLY A 223 -3.52 -12.27 -11.93
N VAL A 224 -4.34 -12.69 -12.87
CA VAL A 224 -5.77 -12.39 -12.96
C VAL A 224 -6.54 -13.62 -13.44
N MET A 225 -7.63 -13.94 -12.76
CA MET A 225 -8.47 -15.09 -13.02
C MET A 225 -9.73 -14.69 -13.79
N ALA A 226 -10.01 -15.39 -14.89
CA ALA A 226 -11.29 -15.29 -15.59
C ALA A 226 -12.41 -15.97 -14.80
N ASP A 227 -13.66 -15.52 -14.96
CA ASP A 227 -14.80 -16.18 -14.33
C ASP A 227 -14.83 -17.68 -14.74
N PHE A 228 -15.09 -18.57 -13.78
CA PHE A 228 -15.17 -19.99 -14.05
C PHE A 228 -16.46 -20.33 -14.78
N THR A 229 -16.40 -21.26 -15.71
CA THR A 229 -17.53 -21.71 -16.51
C THR A 229 -17.69 -23.23 -16.36
N ALA A 230 -18.94 -23.67 -16.28
CA ALA A 230 -19.29 -25.08 -16.38
C ALA A 230 -20.17 -25.26 -17.63
N PRO A 231 -19.84 -26.18 -18.54
CA PRO A 231 -20.63 -26.40 -19.75
C PRO A 231 -22.03 -26.91 -19.39
N ALA A 232 -22.95 -26.82 -20.35
CA ALA A 232 -24.26 -27.44 -20.23
C ALA A 232 -24.12 -28.97 -20.17
N VAL A 233 -24.90 -29.62 -19.30
CA VAL A 233 -24.92 -31.09 -19.17
C VAL A 233 -26.36 -31.56 -19.01
N GLY A 234 -26.84 -32.37 -19.95
CA GLY A 234 -28.24 -32.79 -19.99
C GLY A 234 -29.17 -31.57 -20.12
N THR A 235 -30.08 -31.39 -19.16
CA THR A 235 -31.01 -30.25 -19.10
C THR A 235 -30.45 -29.05 -18.32
N ALA A 236 -29.29 -29.18 -17.68
CA ALA A 236 -28.67 -28.08 -16.96
C ALA A 236 -27.98 -27.12 -17.94
N PRO A 237 -28.28 -25.81 -17.91
CA PRO A 237 -27.63 -24.83 -18.78
C PRO A 237 -26.15 -24.64 -18.42
N ALA A 238 -25.42 -23.94 -19.30
CA ALA A 238 -24.09 -23.46 -18.95
C ALA A 238 -24.17 -22.52 -17.74
N ARG A 239 -23.19 -22.63 -16.83
CA ARG A 239 -23.17 -21.89 -15.56
C ARG A 239 -21.86 -21.13 -15.44
N THR A 240 -21.91 -20.01 -14.72
CA THR A 240 -20.74 -19.19 -14.44
C THR A 240 -20.60 -18.98 -12.94
N LEU A 241 -19.37 -19.09 -12.44
CA LEU A 241 -19.00 -18.77 -11.07
C LEU A 241 -17.92 -17.67 -11.14
N SER A 242 -18.18 -16.53 -10.51
CA SER A 242 -17.27 -15.39 -10.68
C SER A 242 -15.92 -15.62 -9.99
N ALA A 243 -14.84 -15.19 -10.63
CA ALA A 243 -13.47 -15.26 -10.13
C ALA A 243 -13.25 -14.47 -8.83
N LYS A 244 -14.18 -13.59 -8.45
CA LYS A 244 -14.13 -12.91 -7.15
C LYS A 244 -14.18 -13.86 -5.95
N TYR A 245 -14.69 -15.07 -6.15
CA TYR A 245 -14.71 -16.10 -5.13
C TYR A 245 -13.41 -16.90 -5.06
N LEU A 246 -12.40 -16.58 -5.88
CA LEU A 246 -11.06 -17.11 -5.78
C LEU A 246 -10.12 -16.08 -5.15
N GLY A 247 -9.28 -16.55 -4.26
CA GLY A 247 -8.20 -15.79 -3.63
C GLY A 247 -6.93 -16.63 -3.57
N TRP A 248 -5.81 -16.00 -3.17
CA TRP A 248 -4.56 -16.70 -2.96
C TRP A 248 -3.76 -16.17 -1.76
N THR A 249 -2.85 -16.99 -1.25
CA THR A 249 -1.82 -16.61 -0.28
C THR A 249 -0.46 -16.92 -0.92
N PRO A 250 0.25 -15.93 -1.49
CA PRO A 250 1.59 -16.14 -2.03
C PRO A 250 2.64 -16.39 -0.95
N ALA A 251 3.66 -17.18 -1.30
CA ALA A 251 4.83 -17.47 -0.48
C ALA A 251 6.05 -17.71 -1.38
N VAL A 252 7.22 -17.27 -0.95
CA VAL A 252 8.49 -17.54 -1.64
C VAL A 252 9.28 -18.59 -0.87
N ALA A 253 9.97 -19.48 -1.58
CA ALA A 253 10.80 -20.49 -0.96
C ALA A 253 11.99 -19.85 -0.23
N ALA A 254 12.38 -20.42 0.91
CA ALA A 254 13.55 -19.95 1.65
C ALA A 254 14.80 -19.93 0.76
N GLY A 255 15.54 -18.82 0.78
CA GLY A 255 16.71 -18.60 -0.08
C GLY A 255 16.41 -17.98 -1.46
N SER A 256 15.14 -17.76 -1.81
CA SER A 256 14.77 -16.94 -2.98
C SER A 256 15.12 -15.46 -2.75
N VAL A 257 15.49 -14.75 -3.82
CA VAL A 257 15.81 -13.31 -3.74
C VAL A 257 14.58 -12.40 -3.81
N GLY A 258 13.49 -12.90 -4.39
CA GLY A 258 12.22 -12.18 -4.50
C GLY A 258 11.38 -12.28 -3.23
N SER A 259 10.36 -11.45 -3.16
CA SER A 259 9.38 -11.38 -2.08
C SER A 259 8.00 -11.85 -2.56
N ALA A 260 7.23 -12.42 -1.65
CA ALA A 260 5.85 -12.82 -1.89
C ALA A 260 4.94 -11.58 -2.00
N GLY A 261 3.96 -11.64 -2.90
CA GLY A 261 2.88 -10.66 -2.97
C GLY A 261 1.95 -10.74 -1.75
N ALA A 262 1.07 -9.74 -1.62
CA ALA A 262 0.07 -9.72 -0.56
C ALA A 262 -0.99 -10.83 -0.73
N VAL A 263 -1.60 -11.24 0.38
CA VAL A 263 -2.74 -12.16 0.37
C VAL A 263 -3.94 -11.51 -0.30
N VAL A 264 -4.63 -12.27 -1.15
CA VAL A 264 -5.90 -11.88 -1.78
C VAL A 264 -6.99 -12.80 -1.27
N LEU A 265 -7.97 -12.26 -0.55
CA LEU A 265 -9.07 -13.06 -0.01
C LEU A 265 -10.17 -13.28 -1.08
N PRO A 266 -10.82 -14.45 -1.11
CA PRO A 266 -12.10 -14.62 -1.80
C PRO A 266 -13.17 -13.69 -1.24
N ALA A 267 -14.13 -13.29 -2.07
CA ALA A 267 -15.37 -12.68 -1.61
C ALA A 267 -16.07 -13.59 -0.57
N PRO A 268 -16.67 -13.04 0.50
CA PRO A 268 -16.86 -11.60 0.77
C PRO A 268 -15.65 -10.92 1.45
N GLY A 269 -14.56 -11.64 1.72
CA GLY A 269 -13.37 -11.08 2.38
C GLY A 269 -12.61 -10.04 1.52
N SER A 270 -12.87 -10.01 0.22
CA SER A 270 -12.53 -8.89 -0.66
C SER A 270 -13.66 -8.65 -1.67
N VAL A 271 -13.65 -7.47 -2.31
CA VAL A 271 -14.64 -7.12 -3.34
C VAL A 271 -14.43 -7.91 -4.64
N ALA A 272 -13.16 -8.10 -5.02
CA ALA A 272 -12.80 -8.55 -6.37
C ALA A 272 -12.11 -9.92 -6.41
N GLY A 273 -11.59 -10.45 -5.30
CA GLY A 273 -10.74 -11.64 -5.30
C GLY A 273 -9.66 -11.55 -6.38
N LEU A 274 -9.42 -12.65 -7.09
CA LEU A 274 -8.51 -12.68 -8.24
C LEU A 274 -9.16 -12.26 -9.56
N LYS A 275 -10.37 -11.69 -9.56
CA LYS A 275 -10.99 -11.13 -10.77
C LYS A 275 -10.23 -9.91 -11.30
N THR A 276 -9.45 -9.25 -10.45
CA THR A 276 -8.56 -8.14 -10.80
C THR A 276 -7.11 -8.54 -10.65
N SER A 277 -6.22 -7.94 -11.43
CA SER A 277 -4.79 -8.21 -11.37
C SER A 277 -4.26 -8.02 -9.94
N SER A 278 -3.58 -9.05 -9.45
CA SER A 278 -3.01 -9.09 -8.11
C SER A 278 -1.57 -9.57 -8.18
N GLN A 279 -0.70 -9.05 -7.31
CA GLN A 279 0.71 -9.44 -7.25
C GLN A 279 0.86 -10.84 -6.63
N LEU A 280 1.60 -11.70 -7.33
CA LEU A 280 2.01 -13.03 -6.87
C LEU A 280 3.40 -12.96 -6.22
N SER A 281 4.36 -12.31 -6.86
CA SER A 281 5.70 -12.07 -6.32
C SER A 281 6.36 -10.86 -7.00
N TYR A 282 7.41 -10.33 -6.39
CA TYR A 282 8.21 -9.23 -6.93
C TYR A 282 9.67 -9.33 -6.48
N GLY A 283 10.57 -8.60 -7.12
CA GLY A 283 11.97 -8.57 -6.73
C GLY A 283 12.78 -7.55 -7.51
N SER A 284 14.01 -7.35 -7.07
CA SER A 284 15.00 -6.48 -7.72
C SER A 284 16.06 -7.31 -8.43
N THR A 285 16.84 -6.68 -9.31
CA THR A 285 18.02 -7.35 -9.90
C THR A 285 19.10 -7.62 -8.87
N SER A 286 19.96 -8.60 -9.17
CA SER A 286 21.15 -8.89 -8.35
C SER A 286 22.09 -7.70 -8.28
N ALA A 287 22.61 -7.42 -7.08
CA ALA A 287 23.72 -6.48 -6.91
C ALA A 287 25.08 -7.06 -7.36
N ALA A 288 25.17 -8.38 -7.56
CA ALA A 288 26.34 -9.07 -8.08
C ALA A 288 26.09 -9.47 -9.55
N ASP A 289 26.49 -8.59 -10.47
CA ASP A 289 26.42 -8.81 -11.92
C ASP A 289 27.65 -9.62 -12.40
N PRO A 290 27.53 -10.64 -13.29
CA PRO A 290 26.33 -11.27 -13.84
C PRO A 290 26.00 -12.57 -13.10
N GLN A 291 25.05 -12.53 -12.16
CA GLN A 291 24.54 -13.73 -11.51
C GLN A 291 23.03 -13.86 -11.73
N VAL A 292 22.62 -15.01 -12.25
CA VAL A 292 21.20 -15.38 -12.33
C VAL A 292 20.67 -15.51 -10.91
N THR A 293 19.55 -14.86 -10.65
CA THR A 293 18.81 -15.01 -9.39
C THR A 293 17.49 -15.69 -9.64
N THR A 294 17.16 -16.63 -8.77
CA THR A 294 15.95 -17.44 -8.87
C THR A 294 14.99 -17.08 -7.74
N THR A 295 13.73 -16.89 -8.09
CA THR A 295 12.62 -16.77 -7.13
C THR A 295 11.63 -17.89 -7.37
N THR A 296 11.61 -18.87 -6.46
CA THR A 296 10.59 -19.92 -6.45
C THR A 296 9.41 -19.44 -5.62
N VAL A 297 8.26 -19.25 -6.27
CA VAL A 297 7.02 -18.80 -5.63
C VAL A 297 5.99 -19.92 -5.64
N SER A 298 5.25 -20.02 -4.55
CA SER A 298 4.05 -20.84 -4.43
C SER A 298 2.88 -19.95 -3.98
N ALA A 299 1.66 -20.37 -4.27
CA ALA A 299 0.46 -19.72 -3.76
C ALA A 299 -0.61 -20.74 -3.41
N LEU A 300 -1.08 -20.70 -2.17
CA LEU A 300 -2.26 -21.44 -1.76
C LEU A 300 -3.50 -20.74 -2.30
N LEU A 301 -4.16 -21.36 -3.27
CA LEU A 301 -5.39 -20.88 -3.86
C LEU A 301 -6.59 -21.36 -3.05
N GLN A 302 -7.58 -20.49 -2.89
CA GLN A 302 -8.87 -20.89 -2.33
C GLN A 302 -10.05 -20.34 -3.05
N LEU A 303 -11.00 -21.23 -3.27
CA LEU A 303 -12.34 -20.91 -3.70
C LEU A 303 -13.26 -20.88 -2.47
N LYS A 304 -14.07 -19.82 -2.34
CA LYS A 304 -15.21 -19.74 -1.41
C LYS A 304 -16.47 -19.40 -2.19
N ALA A 305 -17.00 -20.38 -2.89
CA ALA A 305 -18.21 -20.20 -3.69
C ALA A 305 -19.45 -20.11 -2.78
N PRO A 306 -20.46 -19.28 -3.10
CA PRO A 306 -21.72 -19.27 -2.36
C PRO A 306 -22.41 -20.64 -2.37
N LYS A 307 -23.10 -21.02 -1.28
CA LYS A 307 -23.78 -22.32 -1.18
C LYS A 307 -24.93 -22.52 -2.19
N ASN A 308 -25.41 -21.47 -2.84
CA ASN A 308 -26.35 -21.58 -3.96
C ASN A 308 -25.67 -21.83 -5.32
N THR A 309 -24.34 -22.01 -5.35
CA THR A 309 -23.62 -22.43 -6.56
C THR A 309 -24.12 -23.80 -6.98
N ALA A 310 -24.60 -23.91 -8.21
CA ALA A 310 -25.08 -25.18 -8.75
C ALA A 310 -23.94 -26.22 -8.81
N ALA A 311 -24.26 -27.49 -8.61
CA ALA A 311 -23.28 -28.56 -8.75
C ALA A 311 -22.78 -28.67 -10.19
N GLY A 312 -21.51 -29.03 -10.38
CA GLY A 312 -20.89 -29.20 -11.69
C GLY A 312 -19.38 -29.05 -11.67
N SER A 313 -18.75 -29.38 -12.80
CA SER A 313 -17.32 -29.15 -13.01
C SER A 313 -17.10 -27.77 -13.60
N TYR A 314 -16.41 -26.91 -12.87
CA TYR A 314 -16.12 -25.53 -13.26
C TYR A 314 -14.66 -25.40 -13.71
N ALA A 315 -14.44 -24.67 -14.81
CA ALA A 315 -13.11 -24.36 -15.29
C ALA A 315 -12.94 -22.91 -15.73
N GLY A 316 -11.73 -22.40 -15.63
CA GLY A 316 -11.37 -21.06 -16.06
C GLY A 316 -9.89 -20.95 -16.44
N VAL A 317 -9.42 -19.72 -16.64
CA VAL A 317 -8.03 -19.43 -16.97
C VAL A 317 -7.47 -18.40 -16.00
N LEU A 318 -6.36 -18.73 -15.35
CA LEU A 318 -5.53 -17.79 -14.59
C LEU A 318 -4.41 -17.30 -15.50
N THR A 319 -4.39 -16.01 -15.80
CA THR A 319 -3.33 -15.39 -16.59
C THR A 319 -2.25 -14.87 -15.66
N LEU A 320 -0.99 -15.25 -15.87
CA LEU A 320 0.16 -14.69 -15.17
C LEU A 320 0.92 -13.73 -16.09
N THR A 321 1.32 -12.58 -15.56
CA THR A 321 2.05 -11.54 -16.30
C THR A 321 3.29 -11.13 -15.51
N LEU A 322 4.45 -11.34 -16.11
CA LEU A 322 5.76 -10.88 -15.61
C LEU A 322 6.17 -9.62 -16.37
N ILE A 323 6.48 -8.55 -15.65
CA ILE A 323 7.03 -7.28 -16.17
C ILE A 323 8.29 -6.88 -15.43
#